data_AF-A0A356KW40-F1
#
_entry.id   AF-A0A356KW40-F1
#
_cell.length_a   1.000
_cell.length_b   1.000
_cell.length_c   1.000
_cell.angle_alpha   90.00
_cell.angle_beta   90.00
_cell.angle_gamma   90.00
#
_symmetry.space_group_name_H-M   'P 1'
#
loop_
_entity.id
_entity.type
_entity.pdbx_description
1 polymer ?
#
loop_
_entity_poly.entity_id
_entity_poly.type
_entity_poly.pdbx_seq_one_letter_code
_entity_poly.pdbx_strand_id
1 'polypeptide(L)'
;MDISNEEGLRAAMETLGGLRAPASEQALAAAEKEIGVEFPDLLRRMYRISDGLDHEDGLFFPLIAKEEDYGNGLLTQWRDYRENMCVEEDGGAEGYIGTDAYPIGSVFGDADTFVLRTNQPGVFEHYPDDGCLGKRCASVEAWLQSWLKGEEPGDEDE
;
A
#
# COMPACT_ATOMS: atom_id res chain seq x y z
N MET A 1 8.68 8.47 -16.75
CA MET A 1 9.33 9.22 -15.66
C MET A 1 10.30 8.28 -14.96
N ASP A 2 11.54 8.68 -14.70
CA ASP A 2 12.51 7.82 -14.00
C ASP A 2 12.31 7.94 -12.48
N ILE A 3 11.69 6.95 -11.86
CA ILE A 3 11.41 6.96 -10.41
C ILE A 3 12.53 6.31 -9.58
N SER A 4 13.62 5.87 -10.22
CA SER A 4 14.73 5.22 -9.53
C SER A 4 15.46 6.18 -8.57
N ASN A 5 15.45 7.49 -8.88
CA ASN A 5 16.02 8.55 -8.06
C ASN A 5 14.95 9.39 -7.31
N GLU A 6 15.36 10.15 -6.30
CA GLU A 6 14.43 10.84 -5.39
C GLU A 6 13.66 11.97 -6.07
N GLU A 7 14.29 12.68 -7.01
CA GLU A 7 13.67 13.78 -7.76
C GLU A 7 12.54 13.27 -8.65
N GLY A 8 12.78 12.21 -9.40
CA GLY A 8 11.76 11.61 -10.25
C GLY A 8 10.67 10.89 -9.46
N LEU A 9 10.98 10.27 -8.31
CA LEU A 9 9.97 9.73 -7.40
C LEU A 9 9.09 10.85 -6.81
N ARG A 10 9.68 11.99 -6.43
CA ARG A 10 8.93 13.15 -5.95
C ARG A 10 8.01 13.69 -7.04
N ALA A 11 8.52 13.90 -8.24
CA ALA A 11 7.71 14.35 -9.38
C ALA A 11 6.55 13.39 -9.71
N ALA A 12 6.76 12.08 -9.54
CA ALA A 12 5.72 11.07 -9.69
C ALA A 12 4.61 11.27 -8.64
N MET A 13 4.99 11.32 -7.37
CA MET A 13 4.02 11.50 -6.28
C MET A 13 3.29 12.85 -6.37
N GLU A 14 3.97 13.92 -6.79
CA GLU A 14 3.33 15.23 -7.07
C GLU A 14 2.28 15.14 -8.18
N THR A 15 2.53 14.31 -9.20
CA THR A 15 1.58 14.07 -10.31
C THR A 15 0.31 13.37 -9.82
N LEU A 16 0.44 12.48 -8.82
CA LEU A 16 -0.68 11.77 -8.21
C LEU A 16 -1.49 12.65 -7.25
N GLY A 17 -0.98 13.83 -6.90
CA GLY A 17 -1.72 14.87 -6.18
C GLY A 17 -1.73 14.71 -4.67
N GLY A 18 -2.04 15.81 -3.98
CA GLY A 18 -2.35 15.79 -2.56
C GLY A 18 -1.19 15.48 -1.62
N LEU A 19 0.08 15.78 -1.93
CA LEU A 19 1.15 15.36 -1.01
C LEU A 19 0.98 15.91 0.41
N ARG A 20 0.92 14.99 1.37
CA ARG A 20 1.04 15.29 2.80
C ARG A 20 2.48 15.62 3.15
N ALA A 21 2.65 16.22 4.32
CA ALA A 21 3.98 16.41 4.88
C ALA A 21 4.72 15.06 4.95
N PRO A 22 6.03 15.02 4.66
CA PRO A 22 6.85 13.82 4.82
C PRO A 22 6.70 13.17 6.19
N ALA A 23 6.75 11.84 6.21
CA ALA A 23 6.88 11.10 7.46
C ALA A 23 8.26 11.36 8.07
N SER A 24 8.31 11.59 9.38
CA SER A 24 9.57 11.66 10.11
C SER A 24 10.22 10.27 10.21
N GLU A 25 11.56 10.20 10.32
CA GLU A 25 12.25 8.93 10.57
C GLU A 25 11.77 8.25 11.86
N GLN A 26 11.34 9.02 12.85
CA GLN A 26 10.77 8.49 14.08
C GLN A 26 9.41 7.82 13.85
N ALA A 27 8.55 8.42 13.01
CA ALA A 27 7.26 7.85 12.65
C ALA A 27 7.43 6.56 11.84
N LEU A 28 8.37 6.55 10.89
CA LEU A 28 8.73 5.36 10.12
C LEU A 28 9.23 4.23 11.01
N ALA A 29 10.22 4.52 11.86
CA ALA A 29 10.76 3.52 12.78
C ALA A 29 9.71 3.01 13.78
N ALA A 30 8.76 3.85 14.19
CA ALA A 30 7.66 3.44 15.05
C ALA A 30 6.70 2.50 14.32
N ALA A 31 6.33 2.81 13.08
CA ALA A 31 5.46 1.98 12.25
C ALA A 31 6.12 0.62 11.94
N GLU A 32 7.37 0.60 11.47
CA GLU A 32 8.13 -0.64 11.23
C GLU A 32 8.24 -1.50 12.48
N LYS A 33 8.51 -0.89 13.64
CA LYS A 33 8.57 -1.60 14.92
C LYS A 33 7.22 -2.19 15.32
N GLU A 34 6.13 -1.47 15.08
CA GLU A 34 4.78 -1.92 15.43
C GLU A 34 4.37 -3.12 14.57
N ILE A 35 4.60 -3.01 13.27
CA ILE A 35 4.32 -4.05 12.28
C ILE A 35 5.25 -5.26 12.50
N GLY A 36 6.47 -5.01 12.98
CA GLY A 36 7.49 -6.02 13.23
C GLY A 36 8.38 -6.34 12.03
N VAL A 37 8.35 -5.50 10.98
CA VAL A 37 9.22 -5.61 9.80
C VAL A 37 9.70 -4.25 9.30
N GLU A 38 10.79 -4.25 8.55
CA GLU A 38 11.26 -3.07 7.82
C GLU A 38 10.45 -2.86 6.53
N PHE A 39 10.17 -1.61 6.19
CA PHE A 39 9.54 -1.30 4.92
C PHE A 39 10.50 -1.50 3.75
N PRO A 40 10.02 -1.94 2.57
CA PRO A 40 10.83 -1.93 1.36
C PRO A 40 11.40 -0.53 1.08
N ASP A 41 12.65 -0.46 0.60
CA ASP A 41 13.37 0.81 0.39
C ASP A 41 12.56 1.84 -0.40
N LEU A 42 11.85 1.40 -1.45
CA LEU A 42 11.02 2.29 -2.26
C LEU A 42 9.82 2.84 -1.46
N LEU A 43 9.14 2.01 -0.68
CA LEU A 43 8.03 2.43 0.18
C LEU A 43 8.52 3.43 1.24
N ARG A 44 9.66 3.13 1.88
CA ARG A 44 10.27 4.04 2.84
C ARG A 44 10.62 5.40 2.21
N ARG A 45 11.14 5.40 0.97
CA ARG A 45 11.42 6.62 0.20
C ARG A 45 10.14 7.38 -0.15
N MET A 46 9.06 6.69 -0.50
CA MET A 46 7.76 7.33 -0.71
C MET A 46 7.28 8.04 0.55
N TYR A 47 7.35 7.40 1.72
CA TYR A 47 6.98 8.04 2.99
C TYR A 47 7.86 9.25 3.37
N ARG A 48 9.15 9.24 3.00
CA ARG A 48 10.04 10.40 3.15
C ARG A 48 9.70 11.57 2.21
N ILE A 49 8.98 11.30 1.13
CA ILE A 49 8.47 12.33 0.23
C ILE A 49 7.12 12.82 0.74
N SER A 50 6.26 11.91 1.20
CA SER A 50 4.92 12.22 1.65
C SER A 50 4.34 11.13 2.57
N ASP A 51 3.76 11.51 3.71
CA ASP A 51 3.05 10.59 4.61
C ASP A 51 1.64 10.27 4.10
N GLY A 52 1.57 9.51 3.01
CA GLY A 52 0.32 9.26 2.28
C GLY A 52 -0.02 10.38 1.29
N LEU A 53 -1.06 10.17 0.49
CA LEU A 53 -1.61 11.20 -0.39
C LEU A 53 -2.94 11.70 0.20
N ASP A 54 -3.04 13.03 0.31
CA ASP A 54 -4.24 13.82 0.59
C ASP A 54 -5.10 13.88 -0.67
N HIS A 55 -5.57 12.71 -1.07
CA HIS A 55 -6.75 12.61 -1.90
C HIS A 55 -7.89 12.17 -0.99
N GLU A 56 -9.08 12.69 -1.22
CA GLU A 56 -10.32 12.16 -0.59
C GLU A 56 -10.52 10.65 -0.91
N ASP A 57 -9.64 10.05 -1.74
CA ASP A 57 -9.84 8.81 -2.51
C ASP A 57 -8.73 7.73 -2.35
N GLY A 58 -7.89 7.76 -1.30
CA GLY A 58 -7.24 6.53 -0.77
C GLY A 58 -6.07 5.85 -1.51
N LEU A 59 -5.47 6.48 -2.53
CA LEU A 59 -4.43 5.85 -3.37
C LEU A 59 -3.17 5.37 -2.60
N PHE A 60 -2.74 6.11 -1.59
CA PHE A 60 -1.56 5.77 -0.77
C PHE A 60 -1.80 6.21 0.67
N PHE A 61 -1.85 5.24 1.59
CA PHE A 61 -2.28 5.50 2.96
C PHE A 61 -1.20 6.22 3.79
N PRO A 62 -1.59 7.19 4.63
CA PRO A 62 -0.70 7.72 5.66
C PRO A 62 -0.31 6.60 6.64
N LEU A 63 0.86 6.71 7.28
CA LEU A 63 1.28 5.74 8.31
C LEU A 63 0.25 5.66 9.44
N ILE A 64 -0.20 6.83 9.89
CA ILE A 64 -1.20 6.98 10.96
C ILE A 64 -2.34 7.83 10.41
N ALA A 65 -3.56 7.28 10.42
CA ALA A 65 -4.75 8.05 10.13
C ALA A 65 -4.92 9.17 11.16
N LYS A 66 -5.16 10.39 10.68
CA LYS A 66 -5.80 11.42 11.49
C LYS A 66 -7.25 11.02 11.74
N GLU A 67 -7.88 11.64 12.74
CA GLU A 67 -9.31 11.45 13.04
C GLU A 67 -10.22 11.76 11.82
N GLU A 68 -9.71 12.60 10.93
CA GLU A 68 -10.31 13.05 9.66
C GLU A 68 -10.22 11.99 8.54
N ASP A 69 -9.30 11.02 8.67
CA ASP A 69 -8.98 10.04 7.62
C ASP A 69 -9.87 8.78 7.70
N TYR A 70 -10.94 8.80 8.52
CA TYR A 70 -11.94 7.72 8.67
C TYR A 70 -11.36 6.30 8.89
N GLY A 71 -10.15 6.17 9.44
CA GLY A 71 -9.49 4.88 9.67
C GLY A 71 -8.59 4.37 8.53
N ASN A 72 -8.39 5.16 7.47
CA ASN A 72 -7.62 4.78 6.27
C ASN A 72 -6.09 4.92 6.45
N GLY A 73 -5.57 4.67 7.64
CA GLY A 73 -4.14 4.69 7.93
C GLY A 73 -3.55 3.29 7.84
N LEU A 74 -2.32 3.18 7.33
CA LEU A 74 -1.63 1.90 7.16
C LEU A 74 -1.66 1.07 8.44
N LEU A 75 -1.36 1.66 9.60
CA LEU A 75 -1.34 0.92 10.88
C LEU A 75 -2.72 0.50 11.37
N THR A 76 -3.75 1.32 11.14
CA THR A 76 -5.13 0.97 11.49
C THR A 76 -5.60 -0.20 10.62
N GLN A 77 -5.43 -0.06 9.30
CA GLN A 77 -5.76 -1.10 8.34
C GLN A 77 -4.97 -2.39 8.62
N TRP A 78 -3.67 -2.30 8.92
CA TRP A 78 -2.87 -3.47 9.26
C TRP A 78 -3.38 -4.21 10.50
N ARG A 79 -3.78 -3.49 11.55
CA ARG A 79 -4.37 -4.11 12.75
C ARG A 79 -5.70 -4.77 12.42
N ASP A 80 -6.57 -4.09 11.68
CA ASP A 80 -7.87 -4.63 11.28
C ASP A 80 -7.71 -5.88 10.41
N TYR A 81 -6.76 -5.87 9.49
CA TYR A 81 -6.42 -7.01 8.62
C TYR A 81 -5.93 -8.20 9.44
N ARG A 82 -5.04 -7.95 10.40
CA ARG A 82 -4.50 -8.98 11.28
C ARG A 82 -5.56 -9.61 12.18
N GLU A 83 -6.53 -8.82 12.63
CA GLU A 83 -7.57 -9.27 13.56
C GLU A 83 -8.76 -9.93 12.85
N ASN A 84 -9.07 -9.51 11.62
CA ASN A 84 -10.35 -9.84 10.98
C ASN A 84 -10.26 -10.57 9.63
N MET A 85 -9.10 -10.72 8.99
CA MET A 85 -9.05 -11.25 7.63
C MET A 85 -8.52 -12.68 7.50
N CYS A 86 -9.42 -13.55 7.05
CA CYS A 86 -9.17 -14.91 6.60
C CYS A 86 -9.10 -14.91 5.06
N VAL A 87 -8.02 -15.43 4.50
CA VAL A 87 -7.83 -15.70 3.07
C VAL A 87 -8.16 -17.16 2.83
N GLU A 88 -9.00 -17.46 1.84
CA GLU A 88 -8.98 -18.79 1.23
C GLU A 88 -7.81 -18.79 0.22
N GLU A 89 -6.72 -19.50 0.52
CA GLU A 89 -5.71 -19.76 -0.52
C GLU A 89 -6.30 -20.72 -1.56
N ASP A 90 -5.99 -20.50 -2.85
CA ASP A 90 -6.23 -21.47 -3.93
C ASP A 90 -5.75 -22.87 -3.51
N GLY A 91 -6.69 -23.74 -3.11
CA GLY A 91 -6.39 -25.02 -2.46
C GLY A 91 -7.12 -25.28 -1.14
N GLY A 92 -7.92 -24.35 -0.63
CA GLY A 92 -8.83 -24.58 0.52
C GLY A 92 -8.14 -24.57 1.87
N ALA A 93 -6.98 -23.92 2.00
CA ALA A 93 -6.39 -23.62 3.29
C ALA A 93 -6.83 -22.22 3.73
N GLU A 94 -7.58 -22.14 4.84
CA GLU A 94 -7.81 -20.90 5.57
C GLU A 94 -6.44 -20.35 6.02
N GLY A 95 -5.95 -19.30 5.35
CA GLY A 95 -4.73 -18.61 5.70
C GLY A 95 -5.07 -17.21 6.18
N TYR A 96 -4.64 -16.81 7.37
CA TYR A 96 -4.65 -15.39 7.72
C TYR A 96 -3.85 -14.59 6.69
N ILE A 97 -4.24 -13.35 6.37
CA ILE A 97 -3.25 -12.39 5.87
C ILE A 97 -2.18 -12.32 6.96
N GLY A 98 -1.09 -13.03 6.74
CA GLY A 98 -0.09 -13.23 7.77
C GLY A 98 0.52 -11.90 8.17
N THR A 99 1.34 -11.92 9.22
CA THR A 99 2.14 -10.75 9.64
C THR A 99 3.11 -10.27 8.55
N ASP A 100 3.17 -10.98 7.42
CA ASP A 100 3.95 -10.67 6.23
C ASP A 100 3.27 -9.68 5.29
N ALA A 101 2.00 -9.31 5.47
CA ALA A 101 1.29 -8.42 4.54
C ALA A 101 0.89 -7.05 5.14
N TYR A 102 1.11 -5.96 4.39
CA TYR A 102 0.81 -4.59 4.82
C TYR A 102 0.02 -3.82 3.76
N PRO A 103 -1.14 -3.23 4.13
CA PRO A 103 -1.93 -2.42 3.22
C PRO A 103 -1.19 -1.11 2.92
N ILE A 104 -1.11 -0.74 1.65
CA ILE A 104 -0.41 0.47 1.20
C ILE A 104 -1.34 1.50 0.56
N GLY A 105 -2.54 1.10 0.15
CA GLY A 105 -3.53 1.99 -0.47
C GLY A 105 -4.76 1.18 -0.92
N SER A 106 -5.75 1.84 -1.50
CA SER A 106 -6.98 1.22 -2.00
C SER A 106 -7.43 1.89 -3.30
N VAL A 107 -8.23 1.17 -4.10
CA VAL A 107 -8.94 1.73 -5.25
C VAL A 107 -10.22 2.39 -4.77
N PHE A 108 -10.58 3.54 -5.34
CA PHE A 108 -11.81 4.24 -5.00
C PHE A 108 -13.06 3.41 -5.34
N GLY A 109 -14.02 3.36 -4.41
CA GLY A 109 -15.37 2.82 -4.64
C GLY A 109 -15.49 1.31 -4.44
N ASP A 110 -14.38 0.60 -4.46
CA ASP A 110 -14.27 -0.80 -4.09
C ASP A 110 -13.60 -0.95 -2.72
N ALA A 111 -13.96 -2.00 -1.99
CA ALA A 111 -13.34 -2.31 -0.71
C ALA A 111 -11.92 -2.92 -0.86
N ASP A 112 -11.45 -3.01 -2.11
CA ASP A 112 -10.20 -3.62 -2.48
C ASP A 112 -9.00 -2.79 -2.02
N THR A 113 -8.03 -3.47 -1.44
CA THR A 113 -6.85 -2.84 -0.83
C THR A 113 -5.59 -3.44 -1.40
N PHE A 114 -4.66 -2.58 -1.79
CA PHE A 114 -3.34 -3.00 -2.21
C PHE A 114 -2.47 -3.34 -1.02
N VAL A 115 -1.81 -4.49 -1.09
CA VAL A 115 -1.03 -5.09 -0.01
C VAL A 115 0.37 -5.44 -0.52
N LEU A 116 1.38 -5.16 0.30
CA LEU A 116 2.74 -5.66 0.10
C LEU A 116 3.00 -6.86 0.97
N ARG A 117 3.64 -7.90 0.43
CA ARG A 117 4.09 -9.07 1.18
C ARG A 117 5.61 -9.05 1.40
N THR A 118 6.08 -9.39 2.59
CA THR A 118 7.53 -9.48 2.88
C THR A 118 8.18 -10.72 2.32
N ASN A 119 7.41 -11.79 2.15
CA ASN A 119 7.89 -13.08 1.65
C ASN A 119 7.69 -13.24 0.13
N GLN A 120 7.01 -12.31 -0.53
CA GLN A 120 6.72 -12.37 -1.96
C GLN A 120 6.90 -11.00 -2.61
N PRO A 121 7.71 -10.89 -3.69
CA PRO A 121 7.86 -9.63 -4.38
C PRO A 121 6.60 -9.29 -5.19
N GLY A 122 6.10 -8.08 -4.99
CA GLY A 122 5.00 -7.52 -5.77
C GLY A 122 4.03 -6.71 -4.94
N VAL A 123 3.06 -6.13 -5.64
CA VAL A 123 1.84 -5.56 -5.05
C VAL A 123 0.71 -6.52 -5.35
N PHE A 124 -0.03 -6.84 -4.30
CA PHE A 124 -1.21 -7.71 -4.33
C PHE A 124 -2.44 -6.86 -4.07
N GLU A 125 -3.59 -7.31 -4.52
CA GLU A 125 -4.87 -6.75 -4.17
C GLU A 125 -5.61 -7.77 -3.31
N HIS A 126 -6.14 -7.30 -2.19
CA HIS A 126 -7.03 -8.06 -1.34
C HIS A 126 -8.48 -7.77 -1.74
N TYR A 127 -9.22 -8.83 -2.05
CA TYR A 127 -10.64 -8.79 -2.35
C TYR A 127 -11.44 -9.20 -1.10
N PRO A 128 -12.14 -8.28 -0.44
CA PRO A 128 -12.81 -8.57 0.83
C PRO A 128 -13.94 -9.61 0.71
N ASP A 129 -14.57 -9.70 -0.46
CA ASP A 129 -15.71 -10.60 -0.67
C ASP A 129 -15.29 -12.08 -0.71
N ASP A 130 -14.11 -12.37 -1.27
CA ASP A 130 -13.59 -13.73 -1.43
C ASP A 130 -12.43 -14.03 -0.47
N GLY A 131 -11.96 -13.03 0.28
CA GLY A 131 -10.78 -13.09 1.16
C GLY A 131 -9.46 -13.27 0.43
N CYS A 132 -9.46 -13.38 -0.90
CA CYS A 132 -8.30 -13.75 -1.70
C CYS A 132 -7.31 -12.60 -1.91
N LEU A 133 -6.03 -12.95 -2.10
CA LEU A 133 -4.98 -12.04 -2.56
C LEU A 133 -4.61 -12.34 -4.01
N GLY A 134 -4.88 -11.41 -4.93
CA GLY A 134 -4.44 -11.48 -6.32
C GLY A 134 -3.17 -10.67 -6.54
N LYS A 135 -2.14 -11.22 -7.19
CA LYS A 135 -0.97 -10.42 -7.56
C LYS A 135 -1.34 -9.46 -8.70
N ARG A 136 -1.15 -8.16 -8.51
CA ARG A 136 -1.44 -7.12 -9.51
C ARG A 136 -0.20 -6.57 -10.19
N CYS A 137 0.88 -6.37 -9.44
CA CYS A 137 2.11 -5.82 -9.99
C CYS A 137 3.33 -6.59 -9.53
N ALA A 138 4.35 -6.66 -10.40
CA ALA A 138 5.62 -7.31 -10.07
C ALA A 138 6.43 -6.57 -8.98
N SER A 139 6.17 -5.26 -8.78
CA SER A 139 6.85 -4.41 -7.81
C SER A 139 6.03 -3.16 -7.45
N VAL A 140 6.42 -2.46 -6.39
CA VAL A 140 5.89 -1.12 -6.03
C VAL A 140 6.13 -0.11 -7.15
N GLU A 141 7.24 -0.22 -7.87
CA GLU A 141 7.54 0.63 -9.02
C GLU A 141 6.54 0.40 -10.16
N ALA A 142 6.24 -0.86 -10.50
CA ALA A 142 5.26 -1.18 -11.53
C ALA A 142 3.86 -0.67 -11.14
N TRP A 143 3.48 -0.83 -9.87
CA TRP A 143 2.24 -0.28 -9.32
C TRP A 143 2.19 1.24 -9.41
N LEU A 144 3.25 1.94 -8.99
CA LEU A 144 3.26 3.40 -9.08
C LEU A 144 3.19 3.90 -10.54
N GLN A 145 3.84 3.18 -11.47
CA GLN A 145 3.80 3.53 -12.89
C GLN A 145 2.43 3.29 -13.53
N SER A 146 1.64 2.30 -13.11
CA SER A 146 0.28 2.10 -13.64
C SER A 146 -0.61 3.29 -13.31
N TRP A 147 -0.57 3.77 -12.06
CA TRP A 147 -1.29 4.97 -11.63
C TRP A 147 -0.89 6.22 -12.41
N LEU A 148 0.41 6.41 -12.66
CA LEU A 148 0.89 7.56 -13.45
C LEU A 148 0.41 7.54 -14.90
N LYS A 149 0.06 6.37 -15.44
CA LYS A 149 -0.51 6.23 -16.78
C LYS A 149 -2.04 6.29 -16.79
N GLY A 150 -2.68 6.29 -15.62
CA GLY A 150 -4.13 6.14 -15.48
C GLY A 150 -4.64 4.74 -15.82
N GLU A 151 -3.78 3.72 -15.69
CA GLU A 151 -4.11 2.31 -15.85
C GLU A 151 -4.44 1.72 -14.48
N GLU A 152 -5.50 0.89 -14.38
CA GLU A 152 -5.73 0.13 -13.15
C GLU A 152 -4.55 -0.82 -12.91
N PRO A 153 -4.05 -0.92 -11.66
CA PRO A 153 -2.92 -1.79 -11.38
C PRO A 153 -3.26 -3.25 -11.68
N GLY A 154 -2.60 -3.81 -12.70
CA GLY A 154 -2.79 -5.22 -13.09
C GLY A 154 -3.71 -5.45 -14.29
N ASP A 155 -4.09 -4.40 -15.03
CA ASP A 155 -4.61 -4.50 -16.40
C ASP A 155 -3.49 -4.82 -17.42
N GLU A 156 -2.53 -5.67 -17.06
CA GLU A 156 -1.72 -6.32 -18.08
C GLU A 156 -2.62 -7.40 -18.67
N ASP A 157 -3.20 -7.11 -19.84
CA ASP A 157 -3.84 -8.09 -20.72
C ASP A 157 -3.08 -9.43 -20.67
N GLU A 158 -3.86 -10.51 -20.49
CA GLU A 158 -3.53 -11.95 -20.58
C GLU A 158 -2.21 -12.37 -21.27
#